data_AF-A0AAD9UPF1-F1
#
_entry.id   AF-A0AAD9UPF1-F1
#
_cell.length_a   1.000
_cell.length_b   1.000
_cell.length_c   1.000
_cell.angle_alpha   90.00
_cell.angle_beta   90.00
_cell.angle_gamma   90.00
#
_symmetry.space_group_name_H-M   'P 1'
#
loop_
_entity.id
_entity.type
_entity.pdbx_description
1 polymer ?
#
loop_
_entity_poly.entity_id
_entity_poly.type
_entity_poly.pdbx_seq_one_letter_code
_entity_poly.pdbx_strand_id
1 'polypeptide(L)'
;MKPGNIQVKLIASNTSDILFSKLTKRSYFLCISSTTKFPVCKIEGEFKSTNVVFDISKRHYGNLGSDWGLTRNQYTKYRISKPWTSDSTFDDIYLAEPSREDFYCFTKDLPIFLRYLDLLTRAQDRKQAFLDFTKRCENGLVVERDVYITKKELLDCMWSNGYSEEEIKSLKLAFPDDYQFHYPELAVLFDLQEEDCYRFCVRQRASKPEELVQLKLKKPQNMISSYGLVFLGCWFGLCNSVLGNAWFFAKTLPFGAVFYMLAAYFQKGIKEYLWKEEHALVQNALEEKHYCEAAIYKQLCKYFNDKDCARQVVSFKPELIQRMQNYRMALISKLKREMTDKMHARLRAMALEEGAIASNLEMRMVQHLMNNFWKTFATNETMKSDAITAAIADVSGETSKDLDPVFQFVNNQLKAIEQNDTSVALVQECHKLYNILEAEFVNSHSITAAEHEELKDLANACTVEDGSFDLLKLTEEQMNRLTRLYSLINSKMGYYVPQVSGDFIKAINTQQTQMLQGVIKETSATLERLNRESIVSFLQATTL
;
A
#
# COMPACT_ATOMS: atom_id res chain seq x y z
N MET A 1 -42.13 19.71 -3.10
CA MET A 1 -41.70 19.84 -1.69
C MET A 1 -40.47 20.74 -1.65
N LYS A 2 -40.51 21.83 -0.89
CA LYS A 2 -39.40 22.77 -0.71
C LYS A 2 -38.27 22.10 0.10
N PRO A 3 -36.98 22.34 -0.20
CA PRO A 3 -35.90 21.91 0.68
C PRO A 3 -35.81 22.88 1.88
N GLY A 4 -35.95 22.32 3.08
CA GLY A 4 -35.85 23.04 4.35
C GLY A 4 -34.39 23.23 4.78
N ASN A 5 -34.09 24.45 5.24
CA ASN A 5 -32.87 24.80 5.94
C ASN A 5 -32.76 24.02 7.26
N ILE A 6 -31.68 23.25 7.42
CA ILE A 6 -31.24 22.74 8.71
C ILE A 6 -30.02 23.56 9.13
N GLN A 7 -30.23 24.45 10.10
CA GLN A 7 -29.15 25.12 10.82
C GLN A 7 -28.53 24.15 11.82
N VAL A 8 -27.25 23.84 11.64
CA VAL A 8 -26.46 23.12 12.65
C VAL A 8 -25.99 24.12 13.70
N LYS A 9 -26.57 24.02 14.90
CA LYS A 9 -26.24 24.80 16.09
C LYS A 9 -25.04 24.12 16.77
N LEU A 10 -23.84 24.67 16.61
CA LEU A 10 -22.65 24.24 17.35
C LEU A 10 -22.78 24.65 18.82
N ILE A 11 -22.98 23.65 19.68
CA ILE A 11 -22.89 23.77 21.14
C ILE A 11 -21.40 23.71 21.48
N ALA A 12 -20.79 24.86 21.77
CA ALA A 12 -19.45 24.94 22.34
C ALA A 12 -19.54 24.57 23.83
N SER A 13 -19.00 23.41 24.21
CA SER A 13 -18.81 23.03 25.61
C SER A 13 -17.57 23.74 26.16
N ASN A 14 -17.81 24.66 27.09
CA ASN A 14 -16.81 25.33 27.91
C ASN A 14 -16.07 24.31 28.81
N THR A 15 -14.82 23.99 28.47
CA THR A 15 -13.83 23.44 29.41
C THR A 15 -12.42 23.81 28.97
N SER A 16 -12.02 25.06 29.23
CA SER A 16 -10.60 25.43 29.33
C SER A 16 -10.39 26.74 30.13
N ASP A 17 -11.28 27.01 31.10
CA ASP A 17 -11.04 27.98 32.17
C ASP A 17 -10.58 27.16 33.38
N ILE A 18 -9.26 27.02 33.54
CA ILE A 18 -8.47 26.76 34.76
C ILE A 18 -7.09 26.38 34.23
N LEU A 19 -6.23 27.38 33.99
CA LEU A 19 -4.76 27.30 34.05
C LEU A 19 -4.03 28.59 33.63
N PHE A 20 -4.74 29.67 33.27
CA PHE A 20 -4.13 30.98 33.00
C PHE A 20 -4.43 32.03 34.08
N SER A 21 -4.11 31.71 35.34
CA SER A 21 -4.19 32.67 36.44
C SER A 21 -2.94 32.64 37.31
N LYS A 22 -1.78 32.93 36.73
CA LYS A 22 -0.55 33.32 37.44
C LYS A 22 0.50 33.78 36.42
N LEU A 23 0.39 35.03 35.95
CA LEU A 23 1.49 35.81 35.36
C LEU A 23 1.03 37.28 35.25
N THR A 24 0.83 37.90 36.41
CA THR A 24 0.60 39.35 36.49
C THR A 24 1.91 40.12 36.45
N LYS A 25 1.90 41.17 35.63
CA LYS A 25 2.71 42.40 35.68
C LYS A 25 4.17 42.31 35.24
N ARG A 26 4.40 42.54 33.95
CA ARG A 26 5.45 43.45 33.45
C ARG A 26 5.00 44.06 32.13
N SER A 27 4.80 45.36 32.15
CA SER A 27 4.41 46.17 31.00
C SER A 27 5.60 46.30 30.04
N TYR A 28 5.52 45.65 28.88
CA TYR A 28 6.36 45.98 27.72
C TYR A 28 5.44 46.24 26.54
N PHE A 29 5.52 47.46 26.01
CA PHE A 29 4.86 47.88 24.77
C PHE A 29 5.50 47.08 23.62
N LEU A 30 4.83 46.01 23.20
CA LEU A 30 5.16 45.25 22.00
C LEU A 30 4.19 45.67 20.90
N CYS A 31 4.70 46.42 19.93
CA CYS A 31 3.99 46.71 18.69
C CYS A 31 4.14 45.49 17.77
N ILE A 32 3.27 44.50 17.95
CA ILE A 32 3.08 43.42 16.98
C ILE A 32 1.94 43.87 16.07
N SER A 33 2.27 44.26 14.84
CA SER A 33 1.28 44.51 13.79
C SER A 33 0.77 43.16 13.27
N SER A 34 -0.19 42.58 13.97
CA SER A 34 -1.09 41.58 13.40
C SER A 34 -2.47 42.22 13.22
N THR A 35 -2.96 42.15 11.99
CA THR A 35 -4.28 42.60 11.57
C THR A 35 -5.38 41.87 12.35
N THR A 36 -5.84 42.46 13.45
CA THR A 36 -7.12 42.10 14.07
C THR A 36 -7.86 43.38 14.47
N LYS A 37 -9.07 43.55 13.93
CA LYS A 37 -9.97 44.65 14.25
C LYS A 37 -10.48 44.47 15.68
N PHE A 38 -10.10 45.34 16.60
CA PHE A 38 -10.79 45.55 17.88
C PHE A 38 -11.12 47.05 18.05
N PRO A 39 -12.24 47.38 18.71
CA PRO A 39 -12.85 48.71 18.66
C PRO A 39 -12.08 49.70 19.53
N VAL A 40 -11.77 50.87 18.95
CA VAL A 40 -11.15 51.99 19.66
C VAL A 40 -12.17 52.57 20.64
N CYS A 41 -11.89 52.47 21.95
CA CYS A 41 -12.54 53.29 22.96
C CYS A 41 -12.21 54.76 22.70
N LYS A 42 -13.24 55.57 22.39
CA LYS A 42 -13.15 57.03 22.40
C LYS A 42 -12.90 57.50 23.84
N ILE A 43 -11.79 58.19 24.05
CA ILE A 43 -11.64 59.11 25.18
C ILE A 43 -12.00 60.49 24.63
N GLU A 44 -13.15 61.00 25.03
CA GLU A 44 -13.60 62.35 24.70
C GLU A 44 -12.80 63.36 25.52
N GLY A 45 -12.03 64.19 24.82
CA GLY A 45 -11.40 65.39 25.35
C GLY A 45 -11.45 66.45 24.26
N GLU A 46 -12.34 67.43 24.41
CA GLU A 46 -12.47 68.57 23.51
C GLU A 46 -11.22 69.46 23.58
N PHE A 47 -10.44 69.50 22.50
CA PHE A 47 -9.54 70.61 22.20
C PHE A 47 -9.79 71.07 20.77
N LYS A 48 -10.42 72.24 20.64
CA LYS A 48 -10.59 72.93 19.35
C LYS A 48 -9.25 73.56 18.95
N SER A 49 -8.54 72.92 18.03
CA SER A 49 -7.53 73.58 17.20
C SER A 49 -7.87 73.36 15.73
N THR A 50 -7.75 74.44 14.96
CA THR A 50 -8.01 74.51 13.51
C THR A 50 -7.15 73.51 12.76
N ASN A 51 -7.77 72.44 12.25
CA ASN A 51 -7.12 71.41 11.46
C ASN A 51 -6.83 71.92 10.03
N VAL A 52 -5.59 72.32 9.78
CA VAL A 52 -4.98 72.15 8.46
C VAL A 52 -4.61 70.68 8.37
N VAL A 53 -5.40 69.90 7.63
CA VAL A 53 -5.12 68.48 7.39
C VAL A 53 -3.97 68.38 6.39
N PHE A 54 -2.74 68.30 6.90
CA PHE A 54 -1.64 67.70 6.15
C PHE A 54 -1.86 66.19 6.17
N ASP A 55 -2.44 65.66 5.10
CA ASP A 55 -2.62 64.23 4.90
C ASP A 55 -1.25 63.61 4.55
N ILE A 56 -0.40 63.44 5.57
CA ILE A 56 0.85 62.70 5.44
C ILE A 56 0.45 61.23 5.38
N SER A 57 0.17 60.73 4.17
CA SER A 57 -0.02 59.31 3.93
C SER A 57 1.26 58.58 4.36
N LYS A 58 1.30 58.04 5.58
CA LYS A 58 2.39 57.19 6.03
C LYS A 58 2.33 55.90 5.24
N ARG A 59 3.22 55.76 4.27
CA ARG A 59 3.39 54.54 3.48
C ARG A 59 4.08 53.49 4.35
N HIS A 60 3.54 52.29 4.36
CA HIS A 60 4.08 51.17 5.15
C HIS A 60 4.71 50.17 4.18
N TYR A 61 6.02 50.01 4.24
CA TYR A 61 6.74 48.96 3.52
C TYR A 61 6.75 47.68 4.35
N GLY A 62 6.40 46.55 3.73
CA GLY A 62 6.51 45.24 4.35
C GLY A 62 7.89 44.62 4.08
N ASN A 63 8.39 43.80 5.01
CA ASN A 63 9.52 42.92 4.72
C ASN A 63 8.98 41.68 3.98
N LEU A 64 9.31 41.53 2.70
CA LEU A 64 8.68 40.56 1.78
C LEU A 64 9.44 39.24 1.63
N GLY A 65 10.60 39.08 2.28
CA GLY A 65 11.41 37.86 2.18
C GLY A 65 10.70 36.63 2.76
N SER A 66 10.84 35.48 2.09
CA SER A 66 10.35 34.18 2.56
C SER A 66 11.27 33.53 3.61
N ASP A 67 12.49 34.04 3.71
CA ASP A 67 13.57 33.39 4.44
C ASP A 67 13.54 33.76 5.92
N TRP A 68 13.76 32.76 6.78
CA TRP A 68 13.92 32.94 8.23
C TRP A 68 15.33 33.38 8.63
N GLY A 69 16.22 33.53 7.64
CA GLY A 69 17.60 33.93 7.86
C GLY A 69 17.69 35.37 8.36
N LEU A 70 18.13 35.54 9.61
CA LEU A 70 18.45 36.86 10.15
C LEU A 70 19.77 37.36 9.55
N THR A 71 19.66 38.09 8.44
CA THR A 71 20.80 38.75 7.79
C THR A 71 20.99 40.16 8.34
N ARG A 72 22.21 40.47 8.78
CA ARG A 72 22.60 41.81 9.24
C ARG A 72 23.88 42.22 8.53
N ASN A 73 23.91 43.46 8.04
CA ASN A 73 25.03 43.97 7.26
C ASN A 73 25.93 44.88 8.11
N GLN A 74 27.23 44.83 7.84
CA GLN A 74 28.20 45.82 8.32
C GLN A 74 28.55 46.75 7.16
N TYR A 75 28.44 48.06 7.39
CA TYR A 75 28.80 49.05 6.38
C TYR A 75 30.32 49.12 6.21
N THR A 76 30.75 49.56 5.03
CA THR A 76 32.15 49.91 4.77
C THR A 76 32.28 51.40 4.52
N LYS A 77 33.52 51.91 4.45
CA LYS A 77 33.79 53.29 4.05
C LYS A 77 33.65 53.53 2.54
N TYR A 78 33.46 52.47 1.75
CA TYR A 78 33.40 52.54 0.29
C TYR A 78 31.94 52.62 -0.17
N ARG A 79 31.71 53.39 -1.23
CA ARG A 79 30.40 53.46 -1.89
C ARG A 79 30.27 52.35 -2.92
N ILE A 80 29.03 51.96 -3.20
CA ILE A 80 28.73 51.01 -4.28
C ILE A 80 29.12 51.67 -5.60
N SER A 81 29.94 50.99 -6.40
CA SER A 81 30.30 51.40 -7.75
C SER A 81 29.67 50.44 -8.77
N LYS A 82 29.18 51.00 -9.87
CA LYS A 82 28.59 50.28 -11.00
C LYS A 82 29.23 50.79 -12.30
N PRO A 83 29.13 50.02 -13.40
CA PRO A 83 29.67 50.46 -14.70
C PRO A 83 29.11 51.82 -15.13
N TRP A 84 29.96 52.63 -15.77
CA TRP A 84 29.57 53.94 -16.26
C TRP A 84 28.53 53.83 -17.38
N THR A 85 27.50 54.68 -17.31
CA THR A 85 26.47 54.85 -18.35
C THR A 85 26.09 56.33 -18.44
N SER A 86 25.76 56.83 -19.63
CA SER A 86 25.45 58.25 -19.86
C SER A 86 24.00 58.62 -19.56
N ASP A 87 23.11 57.63 -19.57
CA ASP A 87 21.66 57.73 -19.65
C ASP A 87 20.93 57.04 -18.49
N SER A 88 21.68 56.42 -17.57
CA SER A 88 21.10 55.68 -16.45
C SER A 88 21.82 55.91 -15.12
N THR A 89 21.13 55.59 -14.03
CA THR A 89 21.62 55.65 -12.65
C THR A 89 21.15 54.44 -11.87
N PHE A 90 21.93 54.01 -10.87
CA PHE A 90 21.54 52.92 -9.97
C PHE A 90 21.03 53.49 -8.66
N ASP A 91 19.87 53.02 -8.21
CA ASP A 91 19.26 53.42 -6.95
C ASP A 91 18.52 52.26 -6.28
N ASP A 92 18.15 52.42 -5.02
CA ASP A 92 17.34 51.46 -4.26
C ASP A 92 15.85 51.58 -4.65
N ILE A 93 15.19 50.44 -4.82
CA ILE A 93 13.80 50.39 -5.30
C ILE A 93 12.79 51.03 -4.33
N TYR A 94 13.03 50.94 -3.01
CA TYR A 94 12.16 51.53 -2.00
C TYR A 94 12.41 53.02 -1.81
N LEU A 95 13.66 53.47 -1.99
CA LEU A 95 14.01 54.89 -1.90
C LEU A 95 13.60 55.68 -3.14
N ALA A 96 13.78 55.10 -4.33
CA ALA A 96 13.49 55.76 -5.59
C ALA A 96 12.00 55.70 -5.98
N GLU A 97 11.25 54.71 -5.47
CA GLU A 97 9.85 54.47 -5.80
C GLU A 97 9.55 54.55 -7.32
N PRO A 98 10.29 53.81 -8.16
CA PRO A 98 10.24 54.01 -9.61
C PRO A 98 8.90 53.59 -10.19
N SER A 99 8.38 54.43 -11.09
CA SER A 99 7.29 54.03 -11.99
C SER A 99 7.82 53.21 -13.16
N ARG A 100 6.95 52.55 -13.91
CA ARG A 100 7.34 51.77 -15.11
C ARG A 100 8.21 52.58 -16.08
N GLU A 101 7.86 53.84 -16.28
CA GLU A 101 8.57 54.75 -17.20
C GLU A 101 9.96 55.16 -16.70
N ASP A 102 10.21 55.06 -15.39
CA ASP A 102 11.48 55.46 -14.77
C ASP A 102 12.55 54.37 -14.92
N PHE A 103 12.14 53.12 -15.11
CA PHE A 103 13.07 52.02 -15.37
C PHE A 103 13.82 52.21 -16.67
N TYR A 104 15.10 51.85 -16.65
CA TYR A 104 15.92 51.83 -17.86
C TYR A 104 15.51 50.64 -18.75
N CYS A 105 15.24 50.89 -20.03
CA CYS A 105 14.90 49.85 -20.99
C CYS A 105 16.15 49.40 -21.77
N PHE A 106 16.23 48.12 -22.08
CA PHE A 106 17.27 47.55 -22.93
C PHE A 106 16.68 46.54 -23.90
N THR A 107 17.42 46.21 -24.95
CA THR A 107 17.04 45.17 -25.91
C THR A 107 17.67 43.85 -25.48
N LYS A 108 16.83 42.83 -25.26
CA LYS A 108 17.24 41.49 -24.88
C LYS A 108 17.09 40.52 -26.07
N ASP A 109 18.14 39.74 -26.33
CA ASP A 109 18.11 38.67 -27.32
C ASP A 109 17.44 37.40 -26.76
N LEU A 110 16.51 36.82 -27.51
CA LEU A 110 15.67 35.71 -27.05
C LEU A 110 15.73 34.40 -27.89
N PRO A 111 16.83 34.01 -28.56
CA PRO A 111 16.81 32.83 -29.43
C PRO A 111 16.54 31.53 -28.66
N ILE A 112 17.10 31.39 -27.46
CA ILE A 112 16.88 30.22 -26.58
C ILE A 112 15.44 30.19 -26.09
N PHE A 113 14.92 31.34 -25.67
CA PHE A 113 13.55 31.47 -25.18
C PHE A 113 12.52 31.17 -26.27
N LEU A 114 12.69 31.71 -27.49
CA LEU A 114 11.79 31.45 -28.61
C LEU A 114 11.77 29.95 -28.98
N ARG A 115 12.92 29.27 -28.96
CA ARG A 115 12.97 27.82 -29.21
C ARG A 115 12.19 27.02 -28.17
N TYR A 116 12.28 27.42 -26.89
CA TYR A 116 11.52 26.79 -25.83
C TYR A 116 10.01 27.11 -25.93
N LEU A 117 9.68 28.36 -26.27
CA LEU A 117 8.30 28.80 -26.47
C LEU A 117 7.64 28.10 -27.65
N ASP A 118 8.34 27.86 -28.76
CA ASP A 118 7.84 27.10 -29.91
C ASP A 118 7.50 25.65 -29.51
N LEU A 119 8.39 24.99 -28.75
CA LEU A 119 8.12 23.65 -28.22
C LEU A 119 6.87 23.63 -27.34
N LEU A 120 6.76 24.58 -26.41
CA LEU A 120 5.69 24.63 -25.43
C LEU A 120 4.35 25.02 -26.05
N THR A 121 4.32 26.00 -26.95
CA THR A 121 3.10 26.43 -27.64
C THR A 121 2.60 25.39 -28.64
N ARG A 122 3.48 24.55 -29.22
CA ARG A 122 3.08 23.37 -29.99
C ARG A 122 2.47 22.29 -29.12
N ALA A 123 3.02 22.05 -27.93
CA ALA A 123 2.48 21.09 -26.98
C ALA A 123 1.10 21.52 -26.42
N GLN A 124 0.90 22.84 -26.24
CA GLN A 124 -0.34 23.44 -25.72
C GLN A 124 -1.34 23.89 -26.80
N ASP A 125 -1.09 23.59 -28.07
CA ASP A 125 -1.91 23.98 -29.24
C ASP A 125 -2.27 25.48 -29.35
N ARG A 126 -1.31 26.36 -29.03
CA ARG A 126 -1.48 27.83 -29.05
C ARG A 126 -0.44 28.54 -29.92
N LYS A 127 -0.28 28.08 -31.16
CA LYS A 127 0.75 28.56 -32.10
C LYS A 127 0.64 30.05 -32.44
N GLN A 128 -0.56 30.64 -32.35
CA GLN A 128 -0.74 32.08 -32.62
C GLN A 128 0.03 32.95 -31.63
N ALA A 129 0.03 32.59 -30.33
CA ALA A 129 0.79 33.31 -29.31
C ALA A 129 2.30 33.32 -29.61
N PHE A 130 2.84 32.22 -30.15
CA PHE A 130 4.23 32.16 -30.58
C PHE A 130 4.50 33.09 -31.78
N LEU A 131 3.63 33.09 -32.79
CA LEU A 131 3.78 33.94 -33.98
C LEU A 131 3.72 35.43 -33.61
N ASP A 132 2.75 35.82 -32.79
CA ASP A 132 2.57 37.22 -32.37
C ASP A 132 3.75 37.70 -31.51
N PHE A 133 4.24 36.85 -30.60
CA PHE A 133 5.39 37.18 -29.77
C PHE A 133 6.70 37.22 -30.59
N THR A 134 6.86 36.34 -31.57
CA THR A 134 8.04 36.33 -32.45
C THR A 134 8.10 37.58 -33.32
N LYS A 135 6.96 38.04 -33.87
CA LYS A 135 6.88 39.32 -34.60
C LYS A 135 7.26 40.50 -33.72
N ARG A 136 6.83 40.51 -32.45
CA ARG A 136 7.20 41.56 -31.49
C ARG A 136 8.70 41.55 -31.14
N CYS A 137 9.35 40.40 -31.20
CA CYS A 137 10.75 40.21 -30.77
C CYS A 137 11.75 40.14 -31.94
N GLU A 138 11.36 40.43 -33.18
CA GLU A 138 12.19 40.21 -34.38
C GLU A 138 13.54 40.94 -34.33
N ASN A 139 13.58 42.14 -33.73
CA ASN A 139 14.81 42.93 -33.53
C ASN A 139 15.31 42.90 -32.07
N GLY A 140 14.95 41.85 -31.33
CA GLY A 140 15.14 41.75 -29.89
C GLY A 140 13.97 42.36 -29.10
N LEU A 141 13.79 41.90 -27.86
CA LEU A 141 12.72 42.37 -27.00
C LEU A 141 13.17 43.61 -26.23
N VAL A 142 12.54 44.75 -26.48
CA VAL A 142 12.73 45.96 -25.66
C VAL A 142 11.93 45.81 -24.37
N VAL A 143 12.62 45.77 -23.23
CA VAL A 143 12.02 45.55 -21.91
C VAL A 143 12.78 46.32 -20.82
N GLU A 144 12.11 46.62 -19.72
CA GLU A 144 12.67 47.22 -18.51
C GLU A 144 13.69 46.28 -17.88
N ARG A 145 14.91 46.78 -17.65
CA ARG A 145 16.09 45.95 -17.35
C ARG A 145 16.01 45.17 -16.05
N ASP A 146 15.63 45.83 -14.97
CA ASP A 146 15.62 45.22 -13.64
C ASP A 146 14.22 44.77 -13.22
N VAL A 147 13.37 44.41 -14.18
CA VAL A 147 12.04 43.83 -13.95
C VAL A 147 12.01 42.39 -14.47
N TYR A 148 12.58 41.50 -13.65
CA TYR A 148 12.73 40.09 -13.97
C TYR A 148 12.55 39.20 -12.74
N ILE A 149 12.42 37.89 -12.98
CA ILE A 149 12.63 36.84 -11.98
C ILE A 149 13.80 35.96 -12.39
N THR A 150 14.50 35.40 -11.42
CA THR A 150 15.58 34.46 -11.68
C THR A 150 15.03 33.07 -12.01
N LYS A 151 15.81 32.25 -12.72
CA LYS A 151 15.45 30.84 -12.97
C LYS A 151 15.15 30.07 -11.68
N LYS A 152 15.91 30.28 -10.61
CA LYS A 152 15.70 29.61 -9.32
C LYS A 152 14.33 29.95 -8.74
N GLU A 153 14.00 31.24 -8.66
CA GLU A 153 12.70 31.71 -8.19
C GLU A 153 11.54 31.17 -9.04
N LEU A 154 11.71 31.10 -10.36
CA LEU A 154 10.70 30.51 -11.24
C LEU A 154 10.51 29.02 -10.98
N LEU A 155 11.60 28.26 -10.80
CA LEU A 155 11.54 26.82 -10.52
C LEU A 155 10.89 26.53 -9.17
N ASP A 156 11.19 27.33 -8.14
CA ASP A 156 10.57 27.20 -6.81
C ASP A 156 9.06 27.53 -6.88
N CYS A 157 8.69 28.52 -7.69
CA CYS A 157 7.30 28.85 -7.98
C CYS A 157 6.59 27.71 -8.74
N MET A 158 7.23 27.12 -9.76
CA MET A 158 6.66 25.98 -10.50
C MET A 158 6.47 24.76 -9.60
N TRP A 159 7.45 24.45 -8.75
CA TRP A 159 7.38 23.31 -7.85
C TRP A 159 6.27 23.47 -6.80
N SER A 160 6.18 24.63 -6.17
CA SER A 160 5.14 24.93 -5.18
C SER A 160 3.73 24.94 -5.76
N ASN A 161 3.58 25.27 -7.05
CA ASN A 161 2.29 25.24 -7.76
C ASN A 161 1.97 23.88 -8.41
N GLY A 162 2.81 22.86 -8.24
CA GLY A 162 2.51 21.49 -8.67
C GLY A 162 2.74 21.21 -10.16
N TYR A 163 3.63 21.96 -10.82
CA TYR A 163 4.10 21.58 -12.15
C TYR A 163 4.83 20.23 -12.11
N SER A 164 4.76 19.48 -13.21
CA SER A 164 5.36 18.15 -13.28
C SER A 164 6.90 18.20 -13.21
N GLU A 165 7.51 17.12 -12.71
CA GLU A 165 8.97 17.03 -12.67
C GLU A 165 9.60 17.10 -14.06
N GLU A 166 8.89 16.63 -15.09
CA GLU A 166 9.34 16.68 -16.49
C GLU A 166 9.40 18.13 -17.01
N GLU A 167 8.36 18.93 -16.75
CA GLU A 167 8.33 20.35 -17.13
C GLU A 167 9.42 21.13 -16.40
N ILE A 168 9.58 20.92 -15.09
CA ILE A 168 10.63 21.52 -14.27
C ILE A 168 12.02 21.15 -14.82
N LYS A 169 12.23 19.87 -15.17
CA LYS A 169 13.49 19.40 -15.74
C LYS A 169 13.74 19.97 -17.14
N SER A 170 12.70 20.13 -17.96
CA SER A 170 12.81 20.75 -19.28
C SER A 170 13.30 22.19 -19.19
N LEU A 171 12.73 22.98 -18.26
CA LEU A 171 13.11 24.38 -18.04
C LEU A 171 14.51 24.48 -17.42
N LYS A 172 14.87 23.54 -16.54
CA LYS A 172 16.24 23.43 -15.99
C LYS A 172 17.29 23.19 -17.08
N LEU A 173 16.99 22.38 -18.09
CA LEU A 173 17.91 22.04 -19.18
C LEU A 173 17.93 23.10 -20.29
N ALA A 174 16.80 23.77 -20.54
CA ALA A 174 16.67 24.71 -21.65
C ALA A 174 17.41 26.05 -21.40
N PHE A 175 17.46 26.51 -20.14
CA PHE A 175 18.01 27.82 -19.78
C PHE A 175 19.23 27.70 -18.87
N PRO A 176 20.23 28.59 -18.98
CA PRO A 176 21.35 28.64 -18.03
C PRO A 176 20.90 29.15 -16.65
N ASP A 177 21.73 28.96 -15.64
CA ASP A 177 21.35 29.24 -14.23
C ASP A 177 21.25 30.74 -13.89
N ASP A 178 21.94 31.57 -14.65
CA ASP A 178 21.94 33.04 -14.57
C ASP A 178 20.86 33.68 -15.46
N TYR A 179 20.03 32.88 -16.14
CA TYR A 179 18.96 33.42 -16.99
C TYR A 179 17.91 34.19 -16.18
N GLN A 180 17.59 35.39 -16.65
CA GLN A 180 16.61 36.29 -16.06
C GLN A 180 15.35 36.35 -16.94
N PHE A 181 14.23 35.85 -16.45
CA PHE A 181 12.96 35.87 -17.18
C PHE A 181 12.24 37.20 -16.92
N HIS A 182 11.99 37.97 -17.98
CA HIS A 182 11.26 39.23 -17.87
C HIS A 182 9.76 39.01 -17.94
N TYR A 183 8.98 39.96 -17.44
CA TYR A 183 7.53 39.84 -17.38
C TYR A 183 6.83 39.53 -18.73
N PRO A 184 7.27 40.00 -19.93
CA PRO A 184 6.64 39.62 -21.19
C PRO A 184 6.93 38.16 -21.56
N GLU A 185 8.11 37.64 -21.21
CA GLU A 185 8.47 36.23 -21.39
C GLU A 185 7.56 35.36 -20.51
N LEU A 186 7.35 35.74 -19.26
CA LEU A 186 6.46 35.02 -18.34
C LEU A 186 5.00 35.06 -18.80
N ALA A 187 4.54 36.22 -19.26
CA ALA A 187 3.18 36.41 -19.76
C ALA A 187 2.88 35.46 -20.92
N VAL A 188 3.76 35.38 -21.93
CA VAL A 188 3.57 34.47 -23.05
C VAL A 188 3.83 33.01 -22.69
N LEU A 189 4.73 32.73 -21.74
CA LEU A 189 5.04 31.35 -21.33
C LEU A 189 3.86 30.70 -20.60
N PHE A 190 3.18 31.45 -19.73
CA PHE A 190 2.10 30.95 -18.87
C PHE A 190 0.70 31.42 -19.27
N ASP A 191 0.57 32.15 -20.38
CA ASP A 191 -0.69 32.74 -20.85
C ASP A 191 -1.35 33.65 -19.80
N LEU A 192 -0.56 34.57 -19.26
CA LEU A 192 -0.93 35.53 -18.20
C LEU A 192 -0.90 36.96 -18.73
N GLN A 193 -1.54 37.87 -18.00
CA GLN A 193 -1.47 39.31 -18.30
C GLN A 193 -0.10 39.90 -17.94
N GLU A 194 0.45 40.73 -18.83
CA GLU A 194 1.75 41.37 -18.60
C GLU A 194 1.77 42.24 -17.34
N GLU A 195 0.66 42.89 -16.99
CA GLU A 195 0.58 43.73 -15.80
C GLU A 195 0.77 42.92 -14.51
N ASP A 196 0.18 41.73 -14.44
CA ASP A 196 0.33 40.85 -13.28
C ASP A 196 1.75 40.29 -13.19
N CYS A 197 2.33 39.88 -14.33
CA CYS A 197 3.72 39.45 -14.39
C CYS A 197 4.67 40.59 -13.99
N TYR A 198 4.40 41.84 -14.42
CA TYR A 198 5.18 43.01 -14.05
C TYR A 198 5.12 43.25 -12.54
N ARG A 199 3.91 43.27 -11.95
CA ARG A 199 3.72 43.42 -10.51
C ARG A 199 4.40 42.31 -9.72
N PHE A 200 4.36 41.08 -10.22
CA PHE A 200 5.04 39.94 -9.61
C PHE A 200 6.57 40.10 -9.64
N CYS A 201 7.15 40.43 -10.81
CA CYS A 201 8.59 40.71 -10.93
C CYS A 201 9.04 41.82 -9.98
N VAL A 202 8.30 42.94 -9.92
CA VAL A 202 8.63 44.05 -9.02
C VAL A 202 8.58 43.63 -7.56
N ARG A 203 7.59 42.83 -7.14
CA ARG A 203 7.53 42.28 -5.77
C ARG A 203 8.70 41.35 -5.46
N GLN A 204 9.13 40.53 -6.43
CA GLN A 204 10.28 39.64 -6.26
C GLN A 204 11.62 40.38 -6.24
N ARG A 205 11.73 41.51 -6.94
CA ARG A 205 12.91 42.40 -6.79
C ARG A 205 12.87 43.13 -5.45
N ALA A 206 11.68 43.57 -5.02
CA ALA A 206 11.49 44.22 -3.73
C ALA A 206 11.70 43.28 -2.52
N SER A 207 11.60 41.96 -2.68
CA SER A 207 11.98 40.99 -1.64
C SER A 207 13.49 40.86 -1.45
N LYS A 208 14.29 41.32 -2.43
CA LYS A 208 15.75 41.38 -2.40
C LYS A 208 16.25 42.80 -2.73
N PRO A 209 15.93 43.80 -1.88
CA PRO A 209 16.22 45.20 -2.16
C PRO A 209 17.73 45.53 -2.12
N GLU A 210 18.58 44.62 -1.68
CA GLU A 210 20.04 44.82 -1.66
C GLU A 210 20.62 45.00 -3.09
N GLU A 211 19.93 44.49 -4.11
CA GLU A 211 20.29 44.70 -5.50
C GLU A 211 19.72 46.03 -6.02
N LEU A 212 20.63 46.99 -6.28
CA LEU A 212 20.24 48.27 -6.89
C LEU A 212 19.64 48.07 -8.28
N VAL A 213 18.59 48.84 -8.57
CA VAL A 213 17.90 48.87 -9.85
C VAL A 213 18.40 50.02 -10.72
N GLN A 214 18.44 49.80 -12.03
CA GLN A 214 18.88 50.76 -13.03
C GLN A 214 17.68 51.57 -13.55
N LEU A 215 17.75 52.86 -13.27
CA LEU A 215 16.74 53.86 -13.61
C LEU A 215 17.28 54.81 -14.68
N LYS A 216 16.39 55.49 -15.38
CA LYS A 216 16.77 56.56 -16.31
C LYS A 216 17.36 57.74 -15.54
N LEU A 217 18.48 58.27 -16.05
CA LEU A 217 19.15 59.41 -15.45
C LEU A 217 18.27 60.66 -15.57
N LYS A 218 17.75 61.15 -14.44
CA LYS A 218 17.11 62.46 -14.33
C LYS A 218 18.14 63.49 -13.85
N LYS A 219 18.26 64.61 -14.57
CA LYS A 219 19.12 65.72 -14.12
C LYS A 219 18.56 66.30 -12.82
N PRO A 220 19.43 66.74 -11.89
CA PRO A 220 18.97 67.30 -10.61
C PRO A 220 18.11 68.54 -10.86
N GLN A 221 16.98 68.62 -10.17
CA GLN A 221 16.04 69.73 -10.26
C GLN A 221 16.28 70.72 -9.11
N ASN A 222 15.79 71.96 -9.27
CA ASN A 222 15.78 72.99 -8.23
C ASN A 222 17.15 73.49 -7.73
N MET A 223 18.24 73.27 -8.47
CA MET A 223 19.61 73.63 -8.05
C MET A 223 19.77 75.10 -7.61
N ILE A 224 19.15 76.06 -8.30
CA ILE A 224 19.24 77.49 -7.97
C ILE A 224 18.54 77.79 -6.65
N SER A 225 17.35 77.23 -6.44
CA SER A 225 16.60 77.40 -5.20
C SER A 225 17.34 76.75 -4.03
N SER A 226 17.84 75.51 -4.22
CA SER A 226 18.65 74.81 -3.23
C SER A 226 19.91 75.60 -2.89
N TYR A 227 20.60 76.19 -3.87
CA TYR A 227 21.77 77.04 -3.63
C TYR A 227 21.41 78.27 -2.77
N GLY A 228 20.33 78.98 -3.12
CA GLY A 228 19.86 80.13 -2.33
C GLY A 228 19.51 79.76 -0.89
N LEU A 229 18.84 78.62 -0.68
CA LEU A 229 18.50 78.12 0.65
C LEU A 229 19.73 77.72 1.46
N VAL A 230 20.70 77.04 0.84
CA VAL A 230 21.96 76.66 1.49
C VAL A 230 22.74 77.92 1.87
N PHE A 231 22.84 78.90 0.97
CA PHE A 231 23.51 80.18 1.25
C PHE A 231 22.85 80.89 2.44
N LEU A 232 21.52 81.04 2.42
CA LEU A 232 20.77 81.69 3.50
C LEU A 232 20.96 80.96 4.83
N GLY A 233 20.89 79.63 4.82
CA GLY A 233 21.07 78.79 5.99
C GLY A 233 22.49 78.90 6.57
N CYS A 234 23.52 78.86 5.73
CA CYS A 234 24.90 79.04 6.16
C CYS A 234 25.16 80.46 6.67
N TRP A 235 24.62 81.48 6.00
CA TRP A 235 24.77 82.86 6.41
C TRP A 235 24.22 83.09 7.82
N PHE A 236 22.97 82.72 8.08
CA PHE A 236 22.40 82.88 9.42
C PHE A 236 22.96 81.88 10.45
N GLY A 237 23.28 80.66 10.03
CA GLY A 237 23.72 79.59 10.91
C GLY A 237 25.19 79.68 11.34
N LEU A 238 26.06 80.32 10.54
CA LEU A 238 27.50 80.42 10.83
C LEU A 238 27.94 81.83 11.24
N CYS A 239 27.16 82.88 10.98
CA CYS A 239 27.41 84.22 11.51
C CYS A 239 27.04 84.35 13.00
N ASN A 240 27.55 83.44 13.82
CA ASN A 240 27.41 83.42 15.27
C ASN A 240 28.64 82.76 15.92
N SER A 241 28.75 82.81 17.24
CA SER A 241 29.85 82.23 18.00
C SER A 241 29.56 80.82 18.55
N VAL A 242 28.54 80.10 18.04
CA VAL A 242 28.11 78.81 18.60
C VAL A 242 29.25 77.78 18.58
N LEU A 243 30.01 77.69 17.49
CA LEU A 243 31.14 76.76 17.36
C LEU A 243 32.42 77.22 18.09
N GLY A 244 32.48 78.50 18.48
CA GLY A 244 33.61 79.07 19.23
C GLY A 244 33.35 79.23 20.73
N ASN A 245 32.15 78.85 21.20
CA ASN A 245 31.74 79.04 22.59
C ASN A 245 32.40 78.01 23.52
N ALA A 246 32.68 78.39 24.76
CA ALA A 246 33.13 77.49 25.81
C ALA A 246 32.19 76.28 26.00
N TRP A 247 30.87 76.46 25.82
CA TRP A 247 29.91 75.35 25.85
C TRP A 247 30.21 74.27 24.80
N PHE A 248 30.58 74.69 23.58
CA PHE A 248 30.91 73.76 22.51
C PHE A 248 32.16 72.93 22.86
N PHE A 249 33.21 73.59 23.37
CA PHE A 249 34.45 72.90 23.76
C PHE A 249 34.35 72.09 25.06
N ALA A 250 33.49 72.49 26.00
CA ALA A 250 33.35 71.82 27.29
C ALA A 250 32.28 70.71 27.30
N LYS A 251 31.26 70.80 26.45
CA LYS A 251 30.12 69.87 26.43
C LYS A 251 29.96 69.19 25.08
N THR A 252 29.70 69.95 24.01
CA THR A 252 29.35 69.34 22.72
C THR A 252 30.46 68.46 22.16
N LEU A 253 31.69 68.99 22.11
CA LEU A 253 32.84 68.28 21.55
C LEU A 253 33.28 67.09 22.44
N PRO A 254 33.43 67.23 23.77
CA PRO A 254 33.81 66.09 24.61
C PRO A 254 32.75 64.98 24.63
N PHE A 255 31.46 65.31 24.76
CA PHE A 255 30.40 64.30 24.77
C PHE A 255 30.28 63.61 23.41
N GLY A 256 30.28 64.39 22.32
CA GLY A 256 30.23 63.84 20.96
C GLY A 256 31.42 62.94 20.65
N ALA A 257 32.63 63.35 21.02
CA ALA A 257 33.85 62.58 20.80
C ALA A 257 33.86 61.29 21.64
N VAL A 258 33.49 61.36 22.92
CA VAL A 258 33.43 60.17 23.79
C VAL A 258 32.36 59.20 23.30
N PHE A 259 31.16 59.67 22.95
CA PHE A 259 30.12 58.80 22.40
C PHE A 259 30.56 58.14 21.09
N TYR A 260 31.19 58.89 20.19
CA TYR A 260 31.69 58.33 18.94
C TYR A 260 32.81 57.31 19.19
N MET A 261 33.77 57.60 20.06
CA MET A 261 34.87 56.68 20.39
C MET A 261 34.35 55.39 21.04
N LEU A 262 33.42 55.49 21.99
CA LEU A 262 32.80 54.33 22.62
C LEU A 262 31.96 53.53 21.61
N ALA A 263 31.15 54.19 20.79
CA ALA A 263 30.34 53.53 19.78
C ALA A 263 31.20 52.85 18.71
N ALA A 264 32.32 53.45 18.30
CA ALA A 264 33.25 52.87 17.34
C ALA A 264 34.01 51.67 17.94
N TYR A 265 34.47 51.78 19.19
CA TYR A 265 35.20 50.71 19.86
C TYR A 265 34.31 49.51 20.22
N PHE A 266 33.11 49.76 20.76
CA PHE A 266 32.16 48.72 21.20
C PHE A 266 31.08 48.38 20.16
N GLN A 267 31.22 48.84 18.90
CA GLN A 267 30.16 48.71 17.89
C GLN A 267 29.61 47.29 17.77
N LYS A 268 30.51 46.30 17.72
CA LYS A 268 30.15 44.88 17.59
C LYS A 268 29.48 44.35 18.86
N GLY A 269 30.06 44.63 20.03
CA GLY A 269 29.54 44.16 21.32
C GLY A 269 28.14 44.71 21.63
N ILE A 270 27.88 45.99 21.34
CA ILE A 270 26.55 46.59 21.50
C ILE A 270 25.54 45.91 20.57
N LYS A 271 25.89 45.70 19.30
CA LYS A 271 25.01 45.05 18.32
C LYS A 271 24.68 43.61 18.71
N GLU A 272 25.69 42.81 19.07
CA GLU A 272 25.49 41.41 19.48
C GLU A 272 24.61 41.31 20.73
N TYR A 273 24.80 42.21 21.70
CA TYR A 273 23.95 42.25 22.88
C TYR A 273 22.49 42.56 22.55
N LEU A 274 22.24 43.56 21.70
CA LEU A 274 20.89 43.95 21.29
C LEU A 274 20.20 42.86 20.44
N TRP A 275 20.94 42.19 19.56
CA TRP A 275 20.37 41.16 18.68
C TRP A 275 20.22 39.79 19.35
N LYS A 276 20.87 39.55 20.50
CA LYS A 276 20.84 38.25 21.17
C LYS A 276 19.42 37.75 21.44
N GLU A 277 18.54 38.62 21.94
CA GLU A 277 17.17 38.27 22.25
C GLU A 277 16.35 38.01 20.98
N GLU A 278 16.50 38.86 19.97
CA GLU A 278 15.83 38.69 18.67
C GLU A 278 16.23 37.37 18.00
N HIS A 279 17.53 37.05 17.95
CA HIS A 279 18.02 35.77 17.42
C HIS A 279 17.42 34.58 18.17
N ALA A 280 17.39 34.62 19.50
CA ALA A 280 16.81 33.55 20.31
C ALA A 280 15.30 33.38 20.03
N LEU A 281 14.56 34.48 19.89
CA LEU A 281 13.12 34.44 19.61
C LEU A 281 12.83 33.87 18.22
N VAL A 282 13.56 34.29 17.19
CA VAL A 282 13.38 33.78 15.83
C VAL A 282 13.76 32.32 15.74
N GLN A 283 14.86 31.92 16.39
CA GLN A 283 15.27 30.51 16.42
C GLN A 283 14.24 29.63 17.11
N ASN A 284 13.74 30.04 18.29
CA ASN A 284 12.70 29.29 19.00
C ASN A 284 11.42 29.17 18.17
N ALA A 285 11.00 30.24 17.48
CA ALA A 285 9.83 30.21 16.62
C ALA A 285 10.02 29.29 15.41
N LEU A 286 11.22 29.28 14.82
CA LEU A 286 11.56 28.39 13.71
C LEU A 286 11.56 26.91 14.13
N GLU A 287 12.16 26.60 15.29
CA GLU A 287 12.19 25.25 15.86
C GLU A 287 10.77 24.75 16.19
N GLU A 288 9.93 25.60 16.79
CA GLU A 288 8.54 25.28 17.09
C GLU A 288 7.73 25.03 15.82
N LYS A 289 7.89 25.88 14.79
CA LYS A 289 7.25 25.69 13.49
C LYS A 289 7.65 24.35 12.88
N HIS A 290 8.95 24.04 12.81
CA HIS A 290 9.43 22.79 12.24
C HIS A 290 8.97 21.56 13.02
N TYR A 291 8.95 21.64 14.35
CA TYR A 291 8.43 20.57 15.20
C TYR A 291 6.94 20.30 14.92
N CYS A 292 6.14 21.36 14.87
CA CYS A 292 4.70 21.26 14.61
C CYS A 292 4.40 20.72 13.20
N GLU A 293 5.07 21.26 12.17
CA GLU A 293 4.91 20.79 10.78
C GLU A 293 5.28 19.31 10.64
N ALA A 294 6.39 18.88 11.24
CA ALA A 294 6.81 17.48 11.22
C ALA A 294 5.85 16.57 12.00
N ALA A 295 5.35 17.01 13.15
CA ALA A 295 4.38 16.25 13.94
C ALA A 295 3.05 16.06 13.19
N ILE A 296 2.54 17.13 12.58
CA ILE A 296 1.32 17.09 11.75
C ILE A 296 1.53 16.18 10.55
N TYR A 297 2.63 16.36 9.80
CA TYR A 297 2.94 15.52 8.64
C TYR A 297 3.02 14.04 9.00
N LYS A 298 3.73 13.70 10.08
CA LYS A 298 3.85 12.31 10.58
C LYS A 298 2.48 11.74 10.95
N GLN A 299 1.61 12.54 11.55
CA GLN A 299 0.27 12.08 11.92
C GLN A 299 -0.62 11.87 10.70
N LEU A 300 -0.55 12.75 9.70
CA LEU A 300 -1.23 12.59 8.41
C LEU A 300 -0.76 11.32 7.68
N CYS A 301 0.54 11.03 7.67
CA CYS A 301 1.08 9.82 7.08
C CYS A 301 0.55 8.54 7.75
N LYS A 302 0.32 8.54 9.07
CA LYS A 302 -0.28 7.39 9.77
C LYS A 302 -1.72 7.13 9.33
N TYR A 303 -2.52 8.19 9.18
CA TYR A 303 -3.93 8.10 8.79
C TYR A 303 -4.15 7.89 7.29
N PHE A 304 -3.10 8.01 6.47
CA PHE A 304 -3.21 7.81 5.03
C PHE A 304 -3.70 6.41 4.63
N ASN A 305 -3.43 5.40 5.46
CA ASN A 305 -3.82 4.01 5.22
C ASN A 305 -5.28 3.72 5.58
N ASP A 306 -5.99 4.63 6.26
CA ASP A 306 -7.38 4.39 6.68
C ASP A 306 -8.32 4.24 5.48
N LYS A 307 -7.94 4.82 4.33
CA LYS A 307 -8.67 4.65 3.06
C LYS A 307 -8.65 3.20 2.54
N ASP A 308 -7.64 2.41 2.90
CA ASP A 308 -7.50 1.03 2.44
C ASP A 308 -8.51 0.09 3.11
N CYS A 309 -8.98 0.43 4.32
CA CYS A 309 -10.00 -0.35 5.02
C CYS A 309 -11.28 -0.46 4.19
N ALA A 310 -11.75 0.65 3.63
CA ALA A 310 -12.94 0.65 2.78
C ALA A 310 -12.73 -0.22 1.52
N ARG A 311 -11.55 -0.15 0.91
CA ARG A 311 -11.19 -0.98 -0.25
C ARG A 311 -11.20 -2.47 0.08
N GLN A 312 -10.67 -2.87 1.23
CA GLN A 312 -10.65 -4.26 1.69
C GLN A 312 -12.05 -4.79 2.00
N VAL A 313 -12.91 -3.99 2.63
CA VAL A 313 -14.30 -4.39 2.91
C VAL A 313 -15.08 -4.60 1.61
N VAL A 314 -14.85 -3.76 0.61
CA VAL A 314 -15.46 -3.92 -0.72
C VAL A 314 -14.92 -5.16 -1.45
N SER A 315 -13.62 -5.47 -1.34
CA SER A 315 -13.03 -6.66 -1.98
C SER A 315 -13.40 -7.97 -1.29
N PHE A 316 -13.83 -7.93 -0.02
CA PHE A 316 -14.18 -9.13 0.75
C PHE A 316 -15.28 -9.97 0.10
N LYS A 317 -16.37 -9.35 -0.36
CA LYS A 317 -17.50 -10.08 -0.96
C LYS A 317 -17.11 -10.84 -2.24
N PRO A 318 -16.50 -10.21 -3.27
CA PRO A 318 -16.09 -10.94 -4.47
C PRO A 318 -15.02 -12.00 -4.18
N GLU A 319 -14.05 -11.72 -3.30
CA GLU A 319 -13.03 -12.70 -2.90
C GLU A 319 -13.65 -13.92 -2.20
N LEU A 320 -14.63 -13.72 -1.32
CA LEU A 320 -15.33 -14.80 -0.63
C LEU A 320 -16.08 -15.70 -1.63
N ILE A 321 -16.79 -15.10 -2.59
CA ILE A 321 -17.53 -15.85 -3.62
C ILE A 321 -16.57 -16.73 -4.43
N GLN A 322 -15.44 -16.17 -4.85
CA GLN A 322 -14.43 -16.92 -5.60
C GLN A 322 -13.79 -18.02 -4.74
N ARG A 323 -13.47 -17.74 -3.47
CA ARG A 323 -12.93 -18.74 -2.55
C ARG A 323 -13.93 -19.87 -2.27
N MET A 324 -15.22 -19.58 -2.15
CA MET A 324 -16.25 -20.61 -1.97
C MET A 324 -16.36 -21.53 -3.19
N GLN A 325 -16.22 -20.99 -4.41
CA GLN A 325 -16.19 -21.80 -5.63
C GLN A 325 -14.95 -22.71 -5.65
N ASN A 326 -13.76 -22.16 -5.36
CA ASN A 326 -12.52 -22.94 -5.28
C ASN A 326 -12.59 -24.01 -4.19
N TYR A 327 -13.20 -23.68 -3.05
CA TYR A 327 -13.41 -24.62 -1.95
C TYR A 327 -14.32 -25.79 -2.36
N ARG A 328 -15.42 -25.53 -3.06
CA ARG A 328 -16.30 -26.59 -3.59
C ARG A 328 -15.54 -27.53 -4.54
N MET A 329 -14.74 -26.97 -5.45
CA MET A 329 -13.91 -27.76 -6.36
C MET A 329 -12.87 -28.61 -5.61
N ALA A 330 -12.22 -28.03 -4.60
CA ALA A 330 -11.27 -28.74 -3.76
C ALA A 330 -11.94 -29.85 -2.94
N LEU A 331 -13.16 -29.62 -2.42
CA LEU A 331 -13.94 -30.60 -1.69
C LEU A 331 -14.27 -31.80 -2.59
N ILE A 332 -14.77 -31.56 -3.81
CA ILE A 332 -15.08 -32.63 -4.77
C ILE A 332 -13.80 -33.42 -5.10
N SER A 333 -12.68 -32.74 -5.32
CA SER A 333 -11.40 -33.42 -5.55
C SER A 333 -10.94 -34.25 -4.35
N LYS A 334 -11.19 -33.78 -3.13
CA LYS A 334 -10.88 -34.52 -1.90
C LYS A 334 -11.75 -35.78 -1.80
N LEU A 335 -13.07 -35.66 -2.01
CA LEU A 335 -13.99 -36.81 -2.01
C LEU A 335 -13.59 -37.85 -3.07
N LYS A 336 -13.24 -37.40 -4.28
CA LYS A 336 -12.74 -38.29 -5.35
C LYS A 336 -11.46 -39.01 -4.93
N ARG A 337 -10.52 -38.31 -4.28
CA ARG A 337 -9.28 -38.90 -3.79
C ARG A 337 -9.54 -39.94 -2.71
N GLU A 338 -10.37 -39.61 -1.71
CA GLU A 338 -10.72 -40.55 -0.63
C GLU A 338 -11.45 -41.80 -1.16
N MET A 339 -12.33 -41.65 -2.15
CA MET A 339 -12.95 -42.77 -2.86
C MET A 339 -11.91 -43.65 -3.55
N THR A 340 -10.97 -43.03 -4.26
CA THR A 340 -9.90 -43.74 -4.99
C THR A 340 -8.95 -44.47 -4.02
N ASP A 341 -8.60 -43.82 -2.91
CA ASP A 341 -7.73 -44.38 -1.88
C ASP A 341 -8.38 -45.56 -1.17
N LYS A 342 -9.68 -45.48 -0.82
CA LYS A 342 -10.42 -46.61 -0.24
C LYS A 342 -10.48 -47.80 -1.21
N MET A 343 -10.78 -47.53 -2.48
CA MET A 343 -10.84 -48.59 -3.50
C MET A 343 -9.47 -49.24 -3.72
N HIS A 344 -8.39 -48.45 -3.80
CA HIS A 344 -7.04 -48.97 -3.91
C HIS A 344 -6.61 -49.76 -2.67
N ALA A 345 -6.94 -49.30 -1.46
CA ALA A 345 -6.67 -50.04 -0.23
C ALA A 345 -7.38 -51.40 -0.26
N ARG A 346 -8.63 -51.44 -0.75
CA ARG A 346 -9.39 -52.67 -0.85
C ARG A 346 -8.85 -53.64 -1.91
N LEU A 347 -8.52 -53.15 -3.10
CA LEU A 347 -7.89 -53.95 -4.16
C LEU A 347 -6.52 -54.51 -3.72
N ARG A 348 -5.73 -53.73 -2.99
CA ARG A 348 -4.46 -54.21 -2.41
C ARG A 348 -4.68 -55.29 -1.37
N ALA A 349 -5.70 -55.16 -0.51
CA ALA A 349 -6.04 -56.19 0.46
C ALA A 349 -6.47 -57.49 -0.23
N MET A 350 -7.33 -57.41 -1.25
CA MET A 350 -7.74 -58.56 -2.07
C MET A 350 -6.52 -59.25 -2.72
N ALA A 351 -5.64 -58.49 -3.36
CA ALA A 351 -4.45 -59.06 -4.00
C ALA A 351 -3.47 -59.70 -3.00
N LEU A 352 -3.37 -59.17 -1.78
CA LEU A 352 -2.52 -59.73 -0.73
C LEU A 352 -3.12 -61.02 -0.15
N GLU A 353 -4.43 -61.06 0.07
CA GLU A 353 -5.14 -62.28 0.49
C GLU A 353 -5.08 -63.36 -0.59
N GLU A 354 -5.27 -63.01 -1.86
CA GLU A 354 -5.13 -63.92 -3.00
C GLU A 354 -3.71 -64.51 -3.09
N GLY A 355 -2.68 -63.65 -2.97
CA GLY A 355 -1.29 -64.11 -2.92
C GLY A 355 -0.99 -65.01 -1.72
N ALA A 356 -1.60 -64.73 -0.57
CA ALA A 356 -1.47 -65.57 0.63
C ALA A 356 -2.17 -66.92 0.46
N ILE A 357 -3.34 -66.96 -0.19
CA ILE A 357 -4.05 -68.21 -0.54
C ILE A 357 -3.19 -69.04 -1.48
N ALA A 358 -2.65 -68.44 -2.55
CA ALA A 358 -1.77 -69.12 -3.50
C ALA A 358 -0.54 -69.71 -2.78
N SER A 359 0.17 -68.91 -1.98
CA SER A 359 1.36 -69.37 -1.25
C SER A 359 1.05 -70.47 -0.21
N ASN A 360 -0.08 -70.36 0.52
CA ASN A 360 -0.50 -71.38 1.48
C ASN A 360 -0.90 -72.68 0.78
N LEU A 361 -1.55 -72.59 -0.38
CA LEU A 361 -1.90 -73.74 -1.20
C LEU A 361 -0.65 -74.43 -1.74
N GLU A 362 0.31 -73.68 -2.29
CA GLU A 362 1.60 -74.21 -2.76
C GLU A 362 2.37 -74.90 -1.62
N MET A 363 2.47 -74.24 -0.45
CA MET A 363 3.19 -74.78 0.71
C MET A 363 2.55 -76.09 1.20
N ARG A 364 1.22 -76.12 1.33
CA ARG A 364 0.51 -77.34 1.76
C ARG A 364 0.57 -78.43 0.72
N MET A 365 0.47 -78.08 -0.57
CA MET A 365 0.62 -79.03 -1.67
C MET A 365 1.99 -79.72 -1.60
N VAL A 366 3.08 -78.96 -1.42
CA VAL A 366 4.43 -79.52 -1.26
C VAL A 366 4.55 -80.37 0.01
N GLN A 367 4.00 -79.93 1.14
CA GLN A 367 4.03 -80.71 2.38
C GLN A 367 3.29 -82.05 2.25
N HIS A 368 2.10 -82.05 1.64
CA HIS A 368 1.34 -83.28 1.39
C HIS A 368 2.04 -84.18 0.35
N LEU A 369 2.63 -83.61 -0.71
CA LEU A 369 3.48 -84.35 -1.66
C LEU A 369 4.62 -85.05 -0.95
N MET A 370 5.35 -84.34 -0.09
CA MET A 370 6.49 -84.89 0.65
C MET A 370 6.03 -85.97 1.64
N ASN A 371 4.96 -85.72 2.41
CA ASN A 371 4.43 -86.72 3.35
C ASN A 371 3.94 -87.99 2.63
N ASN A 372 3.31 -87.84 1.47
CA ASN A 372 2.90 -88.97 0.65
C ASN A 372 4.11 -89.70 0.08
N PHE A 373 5.10 -88.97 -0.43
CA PHE A 373 6.37 -89.54 -0.89
C PHE A 373 7.04 -90.38 0.20
N TRP A 374 7.19 -89.84 1.42
CA TRP A 374 7.79 -90.58 2.54
C TRP A 374 7.04 -91.88 2.87
N LYS A 375 5.70 -91.85 2.83
CA LYS A 375 4.87 -93.05 3.07
C LYS A 375 5.02 -94.08 1.95
N THR A 376 5.00 -93.66 0.68
CA THR A 376 5.16 -94.56 -0.48
C THR A 376 6.58 -95.08 -0.61
N PHE A 377 7.60 -94.25 -0.33
CA PHE A 377 9.00 -94.66 -0.37
C PHE A 377 9.32 -95.66 0.75
N ALA A 378 8.74 -95.51 1.94
CA ALA A 378 8.92 -96.47 3.03
C ALA A 378 8.37 -97.86 2.67
N THR A 379 7.25 -97.92 1.97
CA THR A 379 6.48 -99.14 1.68
C THR A 379 6.84 -99.82 0.36
N ASN A 380 7.33 -99.07 -0.63
CA ASN A 380 7.59 -99.61 -1.96
C ASN A 380 9.08 -99.96 -2.15
N GLU A 381 9.42 -101.25 -2.22
CA GLU A 381 10.81 -101.70 -2.41
C GLU A 381 11.37 -101.38 -3.79
N THR A 382 10.53 -101.29 -4.83
CA THR A 382 10.98 -100.96 -6.20
C THR A 382 11.49 -99.53 -6.30
N MET A 383 10.85 -98.58 -5.60
CA MET A 383 11.33 -97.20 -5.55
C MET A 383 12.69 -97.07 -4.85
N LYS A 384 13.03 -98.00 -3.93
CA LYS A 384 14.34 -98.03 -3.25
C LYS A 384 15.43 -98.59 -4.16
N SER A 385 15.13 -99.63 -4.94
CA SER A 385 16.07 -100.13 -5.95
C SER A 385 16.30 -99.10 -7.05
N ASP A 386 15.24 -98.45 -7.51
CA ASP A 386 15.30 -97.43 -8.57
C ASP A 386 16.16 -96.23 -8.13
N ALA A 387 16.03 -95.80 -6.87
CA ALA A 387 16.86 -94.75 -6.27
C ALA A 387 18.35 -95.12 -6.22
N ILE A 388 18.68 -96.39 -5.96
CA ILE A 388 20.07 -96.87 -5.94
C ILE A 388 20.64 -96.88 -7.37
N THR A 389 19.88 -97.34 -8.35
CA THR A 389 20.28 -97.27 -9.77
C THR A 389 20.45 -95.84 -10.26
N ALA A 390 19.55 -94.92 -9.88
CA ALA A 390 19.68 -93.50 -10.20
C ALA A 390 20.95 -92.89 -9.59
N ALA A 391 21.25 -93.22 -8.32
CA ALA A 391 22.47 -92.75 -7.66
C ALA A 391 23.75 -93.32 -8.32
N ILE A 392 23.74 -94.58 -8.77
CA ILE A 392 24.85 -95.18 -9.51
C ILE A 392 25.04 -94.47 -10.87
N ALA A 393 23.95 -94.17 -11.57
CA ALA A 393 23.96 -93.45 -12.84
C ALA A 393 24.49 -92.01 -12.70
N ASP A 394 24.09 -91.30 -11.65
CA ASP A 394 24.57 -89.94 -11.35
C ASP A 394 26.08 -89.91 -11.07
N VAL A 395 26.61 -90.88 -10.31
CA VAL A 395 28.05 -90.99 -10.06
C VAL A 395 28.83 -91.30 -11.36
N SER A 396 28.21 -91.99 -12.31
CA SER A 396 28.78 -92.23 -13.64
C SER A 396 28.64 -91.06 -14.63
N GLY A 397 27.98 -89.97 -14.25
CA GLY A 397 27.84 -88.75 -15.06
C GLY A 397 26.62 -88.75 -16.02
N GLU A 398 25.80 -89.79 -16.01
CA GLU A 398 24.55 -89.88 -16.78
C GLU A 398 23.36 -89.39 -15.94
N THR A 399 23.17 -88.07 -15.86
CA THR A 399 22.04 -87.45 -15.16
C THR A 399 20.77 -87.52 -16.02
N SER A 400 20.02 -88.63 -15.95
CA SER A 400 18.69 -88.68 -16.58
C SER A 400 17.59 -88.43 -15.55
N LYS A 401 16.83 -87.34 -15.76
CA LYS A 401 15.69 -86.97 -14.91
C LYS A 401 14.62 -88.06 -14.83
N ASP A 402 14.59 -88.93 -15.83
CA ASP A 402 13.65 -90.03 -15.95
C ASP A 402 14.05 -91.27 -15.13
N LEU A 403 15.26 -91.34 -14.54
CA LEU A 403 15.64 -92.46 -13.64
C LEU A 403 15.42 -92.14 -12.16
N ASP A 404 15.27 -90.86 -11.78
CA ASP A 404 15.07 -90.46 -10.39
C ASP A 404 13.62 -90.72 -9.94
N PRO A 405 13.39 -91.65 -9.00
CA PRO A 405 12.05 -91.96 -8.51
C PRO A 405 11.39 -90.79 -7.76
N VAL A 406 12.17 -89.85 -7.21
CA VAL A 406 11.65 -88.63 -6.56
C VAL A 406 11.03 -87.71 -7.64
N PHE A 407 11.78 -87.44 -8.70
CA PHE A 407 11.32 -86.60 -9.80
C PHE A 407 10.10 -87.20 -10.50
N GLN A 408 10.10 -88.50 -10.78
CA GLN A 408 8.95 -89.19 -11.38
C GLN A 408 7.71 -89.13 -10.47
N PHE A 409 7.87 -89.40 -9.17
CA PHE A 409 6.75 -89.36 -8.23
C PHE A 409 6.14 -87.95 -8.14
N VAL A 410 6.98 -86.93 -7.97
CA VAL A 410 6.51 -85.54 -7.86
C VAL A 410 5.84 -85.09 -9.15
N ASN A 411 6.43 -85.36 -10.32
CA ASN A 411 5.88 -84.94 -11.61
C ASN A 411 4.56 -85.67 -11.95
N ASN A 412 4.43 -86.95 -11.61
CA ASN A 412 3.18 -87.71 -11.81
C ASN A 412 2.06 -87.19 -10.90
N GLN A 413 2.37 -86.84 -9.64
CA GLN A 413 1.40 -86.25 -8.73
C GLN A 413 1.00 -84.82 -9.13
N LEU A 414 1.93 -84.00 -9.62
CA LEU A 414 1.64 -82.66 -10.16
C LEU A 414 0.79 -82.73 -11.45
N LYS A 415 1.08 -83.66 -12.35
CA LYS A 415 0.23 -83.92 -13.53
C LYS A 415 -1.18 -84.37 -13.16
N ALA A 416 -1.33 -85.16 -12.10
CA ALA A 416 -2.64 -85.56 -11.59
C ALA A 416 -3.44 -84.36 -11.01
N ILE A 417 -2.75 -83.38 -10.41
CA ILE A 417 -3.36 -82.11 -9.98
C ILE A 417 -3.77 -81.26 -11.20
N GLU A 418 -2.90 -81.14 -12.21
CA GLU A 418 -3.17 -80.39 -13.44
C GLU A 418 -4.38 -80.98 -14.22
N GLN A 419 -4.53 -82.30 -14.21
CA GLN A 419 -5.65 -83.01 -14.84
C GLN A 419 -6.90 -83.11 -13.94
N ASN A 420 -6.87 -82.54 -12.73
CA ASN A 420 -7.97 -82.57 -11.76
C ASN A 420 -8.50 -83.99 -11.46
N ASP A 421 -7.61 -84.99 -11.41
CA ASP A 421 -8.01 -86.37 -11.18
C ASP A 421 -8.40 -86.62 -9.71
N THR A 422 -9.71 -86.59 -9.45
CA THR A 422 -10.30 -86.79 -8.12
C THR A 422 -10.07 -88.18 -7.53
N SER A 423 -9.51 -89.14 -8.27
CA SER A 423 -9.14 -90.46 -7.73
C SER A 423 -7.91 -90.42 -6.80
N VAL A 424 -7.10 -89.37 -6.89
CA VAL A 424 -5.89 -89.18 -6.09
C VAL A 424 -6.21 -88.44 -4.79
N ALA A 425 -5.84 -89.02 -3.63
CA ALA A 425 -6.13 -88.46 -2.31
C ALA A 425 -5.56 -87.03 -2.11
N LEU A 426 -4.39 -86.75 -2.70
CA LEU A 426 -3.75 -85.42 -2.67
C LEU A 426 -4.62 -84.35 -3.34
N VAL A 427 -5.25 -84.67 -4.48
CA VAL A 427 -6.11 -83.75 -5.25
C VAL A 427 -7.37 -83.42 -4.44
N GLN A 428 -7.98 -84.41 -3.79
CA GLN A 428 -9.16 -84.19 -2.94
C GLN A 428 -8.87 -83.32 -1.70
N GLU A 429 -7.72 -83.49 -1.06
CA GLU A 429 -7.31 -82.67 0.09
C GLU A 429 -6.99 -81.23 -0.32
N CYS A 430 -6.31 -81.03 -1.45
CA CYS A 430 -6.04 -79.69 -1.99
C CYS A 430 -7.33 -78.97 -2.40
N HIS A 431 -8.29 -79.66 -3.04
CA HIS A 431 -9.60 -79.10 -3.38
C HIS A 431 -10.42 -78.70 -2.16
N LYS A 432 -10.46 -79.55 -1.12
CA LYS A 432 -11.15 -79.21 0.13
C LYS A 432 -10.55 -77.96 0.79
N LEU A 433 -9.24 -77.85 0.80
CA LEU A 433 -8.54 -76.69 1.35
C LEU A 433 -8.76 -75.43 0.52
N TYR A 434 -8.71 -75.54 -0.81
CA TYR A 434 -9.03 -74.45 -1.71
C TYR A 434 -10.44 -73.94 -1.48
N ASN A 435 -11.44 -74.81 -1.45
CA ASN A 435 -12.84 -74.43 -1.24
C ASN A 435 -13.08 -73.75 0.13
N ILE A 436 -12.37 -74.17 1.18
CA ILE A 436 -12.45 -73.52 2.51
C ILE A 436 -11.87 -72.11 2.44
N LEU A 437 -10.67 -71.95 1.86
CA LEU A 437 -9.99 -70.65 1.74
C LEU A 437 -10.72 -69.71 0.78
N GLU A 438 -11.27 -70.22 -0.31
CA GLU A 438 -12.11 -69.47 -1.25
C GLU A 438 -13.41 -69.02 -0.59
N ALA A 439 -14.06 -69.88 0.20
CA ALA A 439 -15.25 -69.48 0.96
C ALA A 439 -14.93 -68.39 2.01
N GLU A 440 -13.79 -68.48 2.70
CA GLU A 440 -13.32 -67.44 3.62
C GLU A 440 -13.04 -66.10 2.91
N PHE A 441 -12.40 -66.15 1.74
CA PHE A 441 -12.13 -65.00 0.89
C PHE A 441 -13.41 -64.34 0.36
N VAL A 442 -14.35 -65.13 -0.15
CA VAL A 442 -15.64 -64.63 -0.63
C VAL A 442 -16.42 -64.01 0.54
N ASN A 443 -16.47 -64.66 1.71
CA ASN A 443 -17.18 -64.11 2.88
C ASN A 443 -16.56 -62.79 3.42
N SER A 444 -15.25 -62.59 3.27
CA SER A 444 -14.58 -61.35 3.71
C SER A 444 -14.75 -60.20 2.71
N HIS A 445 -14.95 -60.51 1.42
CA HIS A 445 -14.94 -59.55 0.32
C HIS A 445 -16.27 -59.35 -0.41
N SER A 446 -17.26 -60.21 -0.21
CA SER A 446 -18.61 -60.08 -0.78
C SER A 446 -19.69 -60.04 0.30
N ILE A 447 -20.93 -59.78 -0.14
CA ILE A 447 -22.11 -59.86 0.72
C ILE A 447 -22.42 -61.34 0.94
N THR A 448 -22.64 -61.73 2.19
CA THR A 448 -23.01 -63.12 2.52
C THR A 448 -24.50 -63.35 2.25
N ALA A 449 -24.89 -64.60 1.97
CA ALA A 449 -26.30 -64.94 1.73
C ALA A 449 -27.21 -64.56 2.91
N ALA A 450 -26.72 -64.71 4.15
CA ALA A 450 -27.43 -64.33 5.37
C ALA A 450 -27.64 -62.81 5.49
N GLU A 451 -26.62 -62.00 5.15
CA GLU A 451 -26.73 -60.53 5.14
C GLU A 451 -27.71 -60.05 4.06
N HIS A 452 -27.78 -60.75 2.93
CA HIS A 452 -28.71 -60.44 1.84
C HIS A 452 -30.16 -60.81 2.19
N GLU A 453 -30.40 -61.97 2.83
CA GLU A 453 -31.74 -62.34 3.33
C GLU A 453 -32.23 -61.35 4.39
N GLU A 454 -31.37 -60.95 5.32
CA GLU A 454 -31.69 -59.94 6.35
C GLU A 454 -32.02 -58.58 5.73
N LEU A 455 -31.29 -58.16 4.69
CA LEU A 455 -31.61 -56.96 3.93
C LEU A 455 -32.93 -57.07 3.17
N LYS A 456 -33.23 -58.24 2.60
CA LYS A 456 -34.46 -58.49 1.87
C LYS A 456 -35.68 -58.45 2.79
N ASP A 457 -35.57 -59.00 4.00
CA ASP A 457 -36.62 -58.93 5.02
C ASP A 457 -36.89 -57.49 5.47
N LEU A 458 -35.82 -56.72 5.70
CA LEU A 458 -35.93 -55.29 6.02
C LEU A 458 -36.47 -54.47 4.85
N ALA A 459 -36.08 -54.79 3.61
CA ALA A 459 -36.58 -54.13 2.41
C ALA A 459 -38.07 -54.40 2.20
N ASN A 460 -38.51 -55.65 2.36
CA ASN A 460 -39.91 -56.04 2.26
C ASN A 460 -40.79 -55.30 3.26
N ALA A 461 -40.30 -55.10 4.50
CA ALA A 461 -40.99 -54.31 5.52
C ALA A 461 -41.17 -52.81 5.13
N CYS A 462 -40.41 -52.31 4.16
CA CYS A 462 -40.40 -50.90 3.72
C CYS A 462 -41.08 -50.64 2.38
N THR A 463 -41.49 -51.69 1.66
CA THR A 463 -42.07 -51.55 0.31
C THR A 463 -43.47 -50.92 0.35
N VAL A 464 -43.73 -50.01 -0.58
CA VAL A 464 -45.05 -49.44 -0.89
C VAL A 464 -45.54 -50.02 -2.22
N GLU A 465 -46.85 -50.05 -2.46
CA GLU A 465 -47.48 -50.66 -3.66
C GLU A 465 -46.95 -50.12 -5.01
N ASP A 466 -46.34 -48.93 -5.02
CA ASP A 466 -45.71 -48.29 -6.20
C ASP A 466 -44.22 -48.65 -6.41
N GLY A 467 -43.65 -49.58 -5.63
CA GLY A 467 -42.23 -49.97 -5.74
C GLY A 467 -41.23 -48.97 -5.14
N SER A 468 -41.72 -47.92 -4.48
CA SER A 468 -40.90 -46.98 -3.69
C SER A 468 -40.73 -47.46 -2.24
N PHE A 469 -39.57 -47.19 -1.64
CA PHE A 469 -39.30 -47.50 -0.24
C PHE A 469 -39.63 -46.31 0.68
N ASP A 470 -40.43 -46.54 1.72
CA ASP A 470 -40.71 -45.53 2.75
C ASP A 470 -40.10 -45.91 4.10
N LEU A 471 -39.02 -45.23 4.46
CA LEU A 471 -38.24 -45.48 5.68
C LEU A 471 -38.99 -45.12 6.98
N LEU A 472 -40.10 -44.39 6.89
CA LEU A 472 -40.94 -44.02 8.04
C LEU A 472 -41.73 -45.20 8.64
N LYS A 473 -41.80 -46.33 7.92
CA LYS A 473 -42.49 -47.54 8.38
C LYS A 473 -41.62 -48.46 9.25
N LEU A 474 -40.30 -48.25 9.27
CA LEU A 474 -39.35 -49.02 10.09
C LEU A 474 -39.36 -48.53 11.54
N THR A 475 -39.16 -49.45 12.48
CA THR A 475 -38.89 -49.08 13.87
C THR A 475 -37.48 -48.49 14.02
N GLU A 476 -37.25 -47.70 15.08
CA GLU A 476 -35.95 -47.08 15.35
C GLU A 476 -34.82 -48.12 15.50
N GLU A 477 -35.13 -49.30 16.06
CA GLU A 477 -34.20 -50.43 16.12
C GLU A 477 -33.88 -51.02 14.74
N GLN A 478 -34.89 -51.16 13.86
CA GLN A 478 -34.69 -51.65 12.49
C GLN A 478 -33.90 -50.66 11.63
N MET A 479 -34.12 -49.35 11.81
CA MET A 479 -33.35 -48.30 11.14
C MET A 479 -31.88 -48.28 11.58
N ASN A 480 -31.61 -48.45 12.87
CA ASN A 480 -30.24 -48.56 13.38
C ASN A 480 -29.54 -49.82 12.84
N ARG A 481 -30.28 -50.93 12.74
CA ARG A 481 -29.77 -52.18 12.18
C ARG A 481 -29.48 -52.07 10.68
N LEU A 482 -30.36 -51.43 9.92
CA LEU A 482 -30.16 -51.12 8.50
C LEU A 482 -28.96 -50.19 8.29
N THR A 483 -28.81 -49.16 9.12
CA THR A 483 -27.67 -48.22 9.06
C THR A 483 -26.34 -48.93 9.37
N ARG A 484 -26.37 -49.88 10.32
CA ARG A 484 -25.22 -50.74 10.63
C ARG A 484 -24.88 -51.65 9.45
N LEU A 485 -25.85 -52.31 8.84
CA LEU A 485 -25.65 -53.14 7.64
C LEU A 485 -25.13 -52.31 6.45
N TYR A 486 -25.66 -51.11 6.25
CA TYR A 486 -25.21 -50.17 5.23
C TYR A 486 -23.73 -49.80 5.41
N SER A 487 -23.31 -49.44 6.63
CA SER A 487 -21.90 -49.14 6.91
C SER A 487 -20.99 -50.36 6.76
N LEU A 488 -21.44 -51.54 7.21
CA LEU A 488 -20.70 -52.79 7.14
C LEU A 488 -20.48 -53.23 5.69
N ILE A 489 -21.53 -53.25 4.87
CA ILE A 489 -21.45 -53.67 3.46
C ILE A 489 -20.62 -52.68 2.64
N ASN A 490 -20.80 -51.36 2.85
CA ASN A 490 -19.98 -50.38 2.15
C ASN A 490 -18.50 -50.47 2.55
N SER A 491 -18.19 -50.75 3.81
CA SER A 491 -16.80 -50.96 4.25
C SER A 491 -16.19 -52.27 3.72
N LYS A 492 -16.95 -53.37 3.66
CA LYS A 492 -16.53 -54.64 3.03
C LYS A 492 -16.30 -54.49 1.53
N MET A 493 -17.16 -53.77 0.82
CA MET A 493 -17.04 -53.60 -0.63
C MET A 493 -16.05 -52.49 -1.02
N GLY A 494 -15.65 -51.65 -0.07
CA GLY A 494 -14.74 -50.51 -0.31
C GLY A 494 -15.43 -49.27 -0.88
N TYR A 495 -16.76 -49.21 -0.88
CA TYR A 495 -17.51 -48.03 -1.32
C TYR A 495 -17.33 -46.85 -0.35
N TYR A 496 -17.07 -45.68 -0.93
CA TYR A 496 -16.96 -44.44 -0.16
C TYR A 496 -18.32 -43.75 -0.08
N VAL A 497 -18.83 -43.64 1.15
CA VAL A 497 -20.00 -42.82 1.47
C VAL A 497 -19.55 -41.62 2.30
N PRO A 498 -19.85 -40.38 1.90
CA PRO A 498 -19.53 -39.20 2.69
C PRO A 498 -20.29 -39.23 4.02
N GLN A 499 -19.57 -39.13 5.14
CA GLN A 499 -20.17 -38.90 6.45
C GLN A 499 -20.13 -37.40 6.75
N VAL A 500 -21.29 -36.77 6.82
CA VAL A 500 -21.41 -35.35 7.13
C VAL A 500 -21.77 -35.21 8.60
N SER A 501 -20.80 -34.82 9.43
CA SER A 501 -21.02 -34.52 10.85
C SER A 501 -21.64 -33.13 11.02
N GLY A 502 -22.72 -33.04 11.79
CA GLY A 502 -23.49 -31.81 12.04
C GLY A 502 -22.89 -30.89 13.10
N ASP A 503 -21.59 -30.56 13.01
CA ASP A 503 -20.99 -29.60 13.93
C ASP A 503 -21.46 -28.18 13.57
N PHE A 504 -22.52 -27.73 14.24
CA PHE A 504 -23.12 -26.43 13.99
C PHE A 504 -22.27 -25.27 14.54
N ILE A 505 -22.06 -24.27 13.69
CA ILE A 505 -21.30 -23.06 13.99
C ILE A 505 -22.01 -22.25 15.09
N LYS A 506 -21.26 -21.80 16.10
CA LYS A 506 -21.78 -20.93 17.16
C LYS A 506 -21.91 -19.49 16.69
N ALA A 507 -23.05 -18.85 17.00
CA ALA A 507 -23.27 -17.44 16.70
C ALA A 507 -22.34 -16.54 17.54
N ILE A 508 -21.78 -15.51 16.91
CA ILE A 508 -20.92 -14.52 17.59
C ILE A 508 -21.77 -13.35 18.10
N ASN A 509 -22.74 -12.88 17.31
CA ASN A 509 -23.61 -11.74 17.66
C ASN A 509 -25.11 -12.03 17.39
N THR A 510 -26.00 -11.28 18.05
CA THR A 510 -27.47 -11.40 17.97
C THR A 510 -28.06 -11.20 16.57
N GLN A 511 -27.46 -10.34 15.75
CA GLN A 511 -27.89 -10.13 14.35
C GLN A 511 -27.59 -11.35 13.45
N GLN A 512 -26.55 -12.12 13.77
CA GLN A 512 -26.18 -13.32 13.02
C GLN A 512 -27.05 -14.52 13.40
N THR A 513 -27.71 -14.49 14.56
CA THR A 513 -28.52 -15.61 15.06
C THR A 513 -29.66 -15.97 14.12
N GLN A 514 -30.34 -14.97 13.54
CA GLN A 514 -31.45 -15.24 12.60
C GLN A 514 -30.95 -15.85 11.28
N MET A 515 -29.84 -15.34 10.74
CA MET A 515 -29.22 -15.90 9.53
C MET A 515 -28.72 -17.33 9.77
N LEU A 516 -28.07 -17.56 10.92
CA LEU A 516 -27.56 -18.88 11.31
C LEU A 516 -28.70 -19.88 11.53
N GLN A 517 -29.82 -19.46 12.13
CA GLN A 517 -31.00 -20.33 12.27
C GLN A 517 -31.55 -20.77 10.91
N GLY A 518 -31.59 -19.87 9.92
CA GLY A 518 -31.96 -20.22 8.55
C GLY A 518 -31.01 -21.27 7.95
N VAL A 519 -29.70 -21.05 8.06
CA VAL A 519 -28.68 -21.98 7.55
C VAL A 519 -28.72 -23.33 8.27
N ILE A 520 -28.88 -23.35 9.60
CA ILE A 520 -29.00 -24.58 10.40
C ILE A 520 -30.22 -25.39 9.95
N LYS A 521 -31.36 -24.73 9.73
CA LYS A 521 -32.58 -25.40 9.27
C LYS A 521 -32.44 -25.97 7.85
N GLU A 522 -31.83 -25.23 6.93
CA GLU A 522 -31.58 -25.72 5.57
C GLU A 522 -30.59 -26.89 5.56
N THR A 523 -29.50 -26.77 6.33
CA THR A 523 -28.48 -27.83 6.44
C THR A 523 -29.05 -29.11 7.06
N SER A 524 -29.83 -29.02 8.14
CA SER A 524 -30.48 -30.19 8.73
C SER A 524 -31.45 -30.87 7.76
N ALA A 525 -32.28 -30.09 7.05
CA ALA A 525 -33.20 -30.61 6.05
C ALA A 525 -32.46 -31.30 4.88
N THR A 526 -31.34 -30.73 4.42
CA THR A 526 -30.52 -31.35 3.36
C THR A 526 -29.82 -32.63 3.81
N LEU A 527 -29.37 -32.69 5.08
CA LEU A 527 -28.75 -33.87 5.66
C LEU A 527 -29.75 -35.03 5.77
N GLU A 528 -30.96 -34.75 6.26
CA GLU A 528 -32.05 -35.72 6.34
C GLU A 528 -32.42 -36.26 4.95
N ARG A 529 -32.53 -35.37 3.95
CA ARG A 529 -32.81 -35.79 2.57
C ARG A 529 -31.70 -36.68 2.00
N LEU A 530 -30.43 -36.32 2.19
CA LEU A 530 -29.29 -37.07 1.68
C LEU A 530 -29.17 -38.45 2.34
N ASN A 531 -29.40 -38.54 3.65
CA ASN A 531 -29.44 -39.82 4.36
C ASN A 531 -30.60 -40.70 3.86
N ARG A 532 -31.77 -40.12 3.61
CA ARG A 532 -32.91 -40.86 3.05
C ARG A 532 -32.59 -41.38 1.65
N GLU A 533 -32.11 -40.54 0.74
CA GLU A 533 -31.81 -40.91 -0.64
C GLU A 533 -30.70 -41.97 -0.72
N SER A 534 -29.65 -41.85 0.10
CA SER A 534 -28.55 -42.84 0.12
C SER A 534 -29.03 -44.22 0.59
N ILE A 535 -29.84 -44.30 1.65
CA ILE A 535 -30.39 -45.57 2.14
C ILE A 535 -31.39 -46.16 1.13
N VAL A 536 -32.22 -45.34 0.49
CA VAL A 536 -33.14 -45.82 -0.56
C VAL A 536 -32.37 -46.36 -1.76
N SER A 537 -31.32 -45.68 -2.22
CA SER A 537 -30.48 -46.16 -3.32
C SER A 537 -29.77 -47.48 -2.99
N PHE A 538 -29.38 -47.66 -1.74
CA PHE A 538 -28.81 -48.92 -1.26
C PHE A 538 -29.83 -50.06 -1.28
N LEU A 539 -31.04 -49.83 -0.79
CA LEU A 539 -32.12 -50.82 -0.80
C LEU A 539 -32.51 -51.22 -2.23
N GLN A 540 -32.56 -50.26 -3.17
CA GLN A 540 -32.82 -50.53 -4.59
C GLN A 540 -31.72 -51.40 -5.22
N ALA A 541 -30.45 -51.11 -4.94
CA ALA A 541 -29.33 -51.88 -5.48
C ALA A 541 -29.26 -53.32 -4.94
N THR A 542 -29.86 -53.59 -3.79
CA THR A 542 -29.87 -54.91 -3.15
C THR A 542 -31.14 -55.73 -3.41
N THR A 543 -32.16 -55.15 -4.02
CA THR A 543 -33.47 -55.82 -4.28
C THR A 543 -33.71 -56.14 -5.76
N LEU A 544 -32.89 -55.58 -6.65
CA LEU A 544 -32.66 -56.07 -8.02
C LEU A 544 -31.72 -57.28 -7.98
#